data_AF-A0A1I0N8I7-F1
#
_entry.id   AF-A0A1I0N8I7-F1
#
_cell.length_a   1.000
_cell.length_b   1.000
_cell.length_c   1.000
_cell.angle_alpha   90.00
_cell.angle_beta   90.00
_cell.angle_gamma   90.00
#
_symmetry.space_group_name_H-M   'P 1'
#
loop_
_entity.id
_entity.type
_entity.pdbx_description
1 polymer ?
#
loop_
_entity_poly.entity_id
_entity_poly.type
_entity_poly.pdbx_seq_one_letter_code
_entity_poly.pdbx_strand_id
1 'polypeptide(L)'
;MVADRSERGQVILIGAIALAFLILGVVVVFNGALYTETLASGSTSQSASSADVVENEVEQSIGCLLEQINRETDDSNAAGYAADNISVFDDAYRNTTAQSAPVVVTITETDTEVNEESNITHSNVTITYDSTELSYEQTRTIEPEPGCP
;
A
#
# COMPACT_ATOMS: atom_id res chain seq x y z
N MET A 1 -68.82 -28.04 -14.52
CA MET A 1 -67.37 -28.01 -14.82
C MET A 1 -66.80 -26.67 -14.36
N VAL A 2 -66.34 -26.58 -13.11
CA VAL A 2 -65.72 -25.35 -12.52
C VAL A 2 -64.34 -25.66 -11.91
N ALA A 3 -63.92 -26.92 -11.86
CA ALA A 3 -62.65 -27.34 -11.25
C ALA A 3 -61.41 -26.88 -12.04
N ASP A 4 -61.44 -26.94 -13.37
CA ASP A 4 -60.29 -26.68 -14.25
C ASP A 4 -59.67 -25.27 -14.14
N ARG A 5 -60.48 -24.26 -13.82
CA ARG A 5 -60.03 -22.85 -13.79
C ARG A 5 -59.29 -22.51 -12.49
N SER A 6 -59.67 -23.16 -11.39
CA SER A 6 -59.02 -22.97 -10.08
C SER A 6 -57.64 -23.63 -10.06
N GLU A 7 -57.51 -24.83 -10.64
CA GLU A 7 -56.25 -25.57 -10.73
C GLU A 7 -55.20 -24.82 -11.57
N ARG A 8 -55.60 -24.25 -12.71
CA ARG A 8 -54.72 -23.42 -13.55
C ARG A 8 -54.28 -22.13 -12.86
N GLY A 9 -55.17 -21.48 -12.11
CA GLY A 9 -54.84 -20.29 -11.33
C GLY A 9 -53.84 -20.58 -10.20
N GLN A 10 -53.99 -21.73 -9.54
CA GLN A 10 -53.08 -22.19 -8.49
C GLN A 10 -51.68 -22.49 -9.03
N VAL A 11 -51.59 -23.12 -10.20
CA VAL A 11 -50.31 -23.40 -10.87
C VAL A 11 -49.59 -22.11 -11.24
N ILE A 12 -50.29 -21.09 -11.73
CA ILE A 12 -49.71 -19.77 -12.02
C ILE A 12 -49.21 -19.11 -10.73
N LEU A 13 -49.98 -19.18 -9.64
CA LEU A 13 -49.58 -18.60 -8.35
C LEU A 13 -48.30 -19.26 -7.81
N ILE A 14 -48.24 -20.59 -7.84
CA ILE A 14 -47.06 -21.36 -7.41
C ILE A 14 -45.86 -21.03 -8.31
N GLY A 15 -46.07 -20.95 -9.63
CA GLY A 15 -45.04 -20.56 -10.58
C GLY A 15 -44.48 -19.15 -10.33
N ALA A 16 -45.35 -18.18 -10.04
CA ALA A 16 -44.95 -16.80 -9.73
C ALA A 16 -44.14 -16.71 -8.43
N ILE A 17 -44.54 -17.45 -7.40
CA ILE A 17 -43.82 -17.50 -6.12
C ILE A 17 -42.44 -18.16 -6.32
N ALA A 18 -42.36 -19.28 -7.04
CA ALA A 18 -41.10 -19.94 -7.33
C ALA A 18 -40.15 -19.04 -8.13
N LEU A 19 -40.67 -18.31 -9.13
CA LEU A 19 -39.91 -17.36 -9.93
C LEU A 19 -39.40 -16.19 -9.08
N ALA A 20 -40.24 -15.65 -8.17
CA ALA A 20 -39.83 -14.59 -7.24
C ALA A 20 -38.67 -15.03 -6.33
N PHE A 21 -38.72 -16.24 -5.77
CA PHE A 21 -37.61 -16.78 -4.96
C PHE A 21 -36.34 -17.00 -5.77
N LEU A 22 -36.45 -17.43 -7.03
CA LEU A 22 -35.31 -17.55 -7.93
C LEU A 22 -34.65 -16.18 -8.17
N ILE A 23 -35.43 -15.15 -8.47
CA ILE A 23 -34.92 -13.78 -8.65
C ILE A 23 -34.28 -13.27 -7.35
N LEU A 24 -34.93 -13.46 -6.20
CA LEU A 24 -34.37 -13.04 -4.91
C LEU A 24 -33.05 -13.75 -4.59
N GLY A 25 -32.98 -15.06 -4.83
CA GLY A 25 -31.74 -15.83 -4.66
C GLY A 25 -30.61 -15.31 -5.55
N VAL A 26 -30.91 -15.05 -6.82
CA VAL A 26 -29.96 -14.46 -7.78
C VAL A 26 -29.51 -13.07 -7.30
N VAL A 27 -30.42 -12.19 -6.88
CA VAL A 27 -30.09 -10.85 -6.37
C VAL A 27 -29.24 -10.92 -5.11
N VAL A 28 -29.51 -11.83 -4.19
CA VAL A 28 -28.70 -12.02 -2.98
C VAL A 28 -27.30 -12.54 -3.32
N VAL A 29 -27.18 -13.49 -4.25
CA VAL A 29 -25.88 -13.99 -4.71
C VAL A 29 -25.10 -12.91 -5.45
N PHE A 30 -25.73 -12.15 -6.34
CA PHE A 30 -25.06 -11.05 -7.05
C PHE A 30 -24.68 -9.92 -6.12
N ASN A 31 -25.56 -9.49 -5.21
CA ASN A 31 -25.22 -8.48 -4.22
C ASN A 31 -24.14 -8.99 -3.27
N GLY A 32 -24.18 -10.25 -2.85
CA GLY A 32 -23.14 -10.86 -2.01
C GLY A 32 -21.79 -10.93 -2.72
N ALA A 33 -21.77 -11.42 -3.96
CA ALA A 33 -20.57 -11.49 -4.79
C ALA A 33 -19.99 -10.09 -5.08
N LEU A 34 -20.83 -9.13 -5.46
CA LEU A 34 -20.42 -7.74 -5.68
C LEU A 34 -19.90 -7.08 -4.40
N TYR A 35 -20.49 -7.37 -3.24
CA TYR A 35 -20.00 -6.84 -1.97
C TYR A 35 -18.61 -7.41 -1.63
N THR A 36 -18.38 -8.70 -1.89
CA THR A 36 -17.05 -9.33 -1.70
C THR A 36 -16.01 -8.84 -2.71
N GLU A 37 -16.37 -8.63 -3.97
CA GLU A 37 -15.46 -8.12 -5.00
C GLU A 37 -15.12 -6.65 -4.78
N THR A 38 -16.10 -5.83 -4.38
CA THR A 38 -15.91 -4.40 -4.12
C THR A 38 -15.06 -4.16 -2.87
N LEU A 39 -15.23 -4.95 -1.81
CA LEU A 39 -14.40 -4.84 -0.62
C LEU A 39 -12.94 -5.27 -0.89
N ALA A 40 -12.72 -6.37 -1.60
CA ALA A 40 -11.37 -6.84 -1.93
C ALA A 40 -10.64 -5.91 -2.93
N SER A 41 -11.37 -5.36 -3.90
CA SER A 41 -10.80 -4.39 -4.85
C SER A 41 -10.55 -3.03 -4.18
N GLY A 42 -11.44 -2.61 -3.28
CA GLY A 42 -11.31 -1.38 -2.50
C GLY A 42 -10.12 -1.40 -1.56
N SER A 43 -9.88 -2.52 -0.86
CA SER A 43 -8.70 -2.67 -0.01
C SER A 43 -7.40 -2.68 -0.84
N THR A 44 -7.38 -3.38 -1.97
CA THR A 44 -6.19 -3.43 -2.85
C THR A 44 -5.85 -2.06 -3.44
N SER A 45 -6.85 -1.30 -3.94
CA SER A 45 -6.63 0.06 -4.45
C SER A 45 -6.21 1.05 -3.37
N GLN A 46 -6.75 0.92 -2.15
CA GLN A 46 -6.38 1.78 -1.04
C GLN A 46 -4.96 1.48 -0.56
N SER A 47 -4.56 0.21 -0.45
CA SER A 47 -3.20 -0.19 -0.10
C SER A 47 -2.16 0.30 -1.11
N ALA A 48 -2.46 0.24 -2.41
CA ALA A 48 -1.59 0.79 -3.45
C ALA A 48 -1.41 2.32 -3.30
N SER A 49 -2.51 3.05 -3.09
CA SER A 49 -2.45 4.50 -2.86
C SER A 49 -1.71 4.86 -1.58
N SER A 50 -1.78 4.03 -0.53
CA SER A 50 -1.02 4.25 0.70
C SER A 50 0.47 3.96 0.51
N ALA A 51 0.83 2.93 -0.27
CA ALA A 51 2.22 2.65 -0.62
C ALA A 51 2.85 3.82 -1.40
N ASP A 52 2.17 4.34 -2.43
CA ASP A 52 2.67 5.50 -3.20
C ASP A 52 2.97 6.73 -2.31
N VAL A 53 2.10 6.99 -1.32
CA VAL A 53 2.28 8.11 -0.39
C VAL A 53 3.47 7.88 0.55
N VAL A 54 3.61 6.67 1.09
CA VAL A 54 4.74 6.34 1.96
C VAL A 54 6.04 6.34 1.18
N GLU A 55 6.05 5.81 -0.04
CA GLU A 55 7.23 5.83 -0.93
C GLU A 55 7.69 7.28 -1.14
N ASN A 56 6.77 8.18 -1.49
CA ASN A 56 7.10 9.58 -1.71
C ASN A 56 7.55 10.32 -0.42
N GLU A 57 6.96 9.98 0.74
CA GLU A 57 7.38 10.52 2.03
C GLU A 57 8.80 10.06 2.39
N VAL A 58 9.10 8.77 2.20
CA VAL A 58 10.41 8.18 2.45
C VAL A 58 11.45 8.75 1.49
N GLU A 59 11.13 8.87 0.20
CA GLU A 59 12.01 9.45 -0.82
C GLU A 59 12.40 10.88 -0.47
N GLN A 60 11.42 11.74 -0.15
CA GLN A 60 11.68 13.12 0.25
C GLN A 60 12.46 13.20 1.58
N SER A 61 12.09 12.40 2.57
CA SER A 61 12.75 12.43 3.88
C SER A 61 14.21 11.99 3.81
N ILE A 62 14.50 10.92 3.07
CA ILE A 62 15.86 10.43 2.86
C ILE A 62 16.62 11.41 1.98
N GLY A 63 16.03 11.93 0.89
CA GLY A 63 16.65 12.93 0.04
C GLY A 63 17.12 14.16 0.82
N CYS A 64 16.30 14.64 1.77
CA CYS A 64 16.68 15.72 2.68
C CYS A 64 17.82 15.35 3.63
N LEU A 65 17.80 14.12 4.16
CA LEU A 65 18.84 13.61 5.04
C LEU A 65 20.19 13.49 4.32
N LEU A 66 20.20 13.03 3.06
CA LEU A 66 21.42 12.98 2.24
C LEU A 66 21.99 14.38 1.96
N GLU A 67 21.12 15.34 1.63
CA GLU A 67 21.53 16.74 1.44
C GLU A 67 22.09 17.35 2.73
N GLN A 68 21.47 17.05 3.88
CA GLN A 68 21.99 17.51 5.17
C GLN A 68 23.38 16.94 5.45
N ILE A 69 23.60 15.65 5.17
CA ILE A 69 24.93 15.03 5.33
C ILE A 69 25.95 15.72 4.44
N ASN A 70 25.64 15.95 3.16
CA ASN A 70 26.52 16.66 2.23
C ASN A 70 26.88 18.07 2.73
N ARG A 71 25.97 18.76 3.41
CA ARG A 71 26.20 20.10 3.93
C ARG A 71 26.98 20.15 5.24
N GLU A 72 26.78 19.16 6.11
CA GLU A 72 27.36 19.14 7.45
C GLU A 72 28.68 18.35 7.51
N THR A 73 28.96 17.50 6.51
CA THR A 73 30.04 16.53 6.53
C THR A 73 30.96 16.68 5.31
N ASP A 74 32.16 17.23 5.53
CA ASP A 74 33.30 17.19 4.58
C ASP A 74 34.20 15.95 4.85
N ASP A 75 33.60 14.81 5.17
CA ASP A 75 34.29 13.56 5.54
C ASP A 75 34.23 12.56 4.38
N SER A 76 35.33 11.86 4.13
CA SER A 76 35.40 10.79 3.14
C SER A 76 34.52 9.58 3.49
N ASN A 77 33.97 9.53 4.70
CA ASN A 77 33.01 8.53 5.13
C ASN A 77 31.53 8.96 5.03
N ALA A 78 31.17 9.92 4.17
CA ALA A 78 29.79 10.35 3.95
C ALA A 78 28.80 9.19 3.71
N ALA A 79 29.21 8.14 2.98
CA ALA A 79 28.40 6.93 2.78
C ALA A 79 28.09 6.19 4.10
N GLY A 80 29.05 6.11 5.02
CA GLY A 80 28.82 5.52 6.35
C GLY A 80 27.84 6.34 7.18
N TYR A 81 27.93 7.67 7.12
CA TYR A 81 26.95 8.54 7.77
C TYR A 81 25.56 8.38 7.16
N ALA A 82 25.45 8.22 5.84
CA ALA A 82 24.16 7.96 5.18
C ALA A 82 23.54 6.66 5.70
N ALA A 83 24.31 5.57 5.73
CA ALA A 83 23.84 4.27 6.23
C ALA A 83 23.38 4.35 7.70
N ASP A 84 24.17 4.96 8.57
CA ASP A 84 23.83 5.12 10.00
C ASP A 84 22.56 5.97 10.19
N ASN A 85 22.46 7.11 9.49
CA ASN A 85 21.32 8.01 9.63
C ASN A 85 20.04 7.40 9.02
N ILE A 86 20.13 6.69 7.88
CA ILE A 86 19.00 5.96 7.31
C ILE A 86 18.55 4.83 8.24
N SER A 87 19.47 4.12 8.90
CA SER A 87 19.09 3.10 9.89
C SER A 87 18.36 3.71 11.10
N VAL A 88 18.79 4.88 11.57
CA VAL A 88 18.08 5.60 12.65
C VAL A 88 16.71 6.07 12.19
N PHE A 89 16.61 6.52 10.94
CA PHE A 89 15.33 6.89 10.32
C PHE A 89 14.39 5.69 10.19
N ASP A 90 14.86 4.52 9.75
CA ASP A 90 14.08 3.27 9.70
C ASP A 90 13.49 2.95 11.08
N ASP A 91 14.30 2.97 12.13
CA ASP A 91 13.84 2.66 13.49
C ASP A 91 12.76 3.65 13.97
N ALA A 92 12.97 4.95 13.71
CA ALA A 92 12.01 5.99 14.08
C ALA A 92 10.70 5.89 13.27
N TYR A 93 10.81 5.67 11.95
CA TYR A 93 9.67 5.52 11.05
C TYR A 93 8.87 4.27 11.42
N ARG A 94 9.54 3.12 11.56
CA ARG A 94 8.91 1.86 11.95
C ARG A 94 8.20 1.95 13.31
N ASN A 95 8.79 2.62 14.30
CA ASN A 95 8.14 2.83 15.60
C ASN A 95 6.86 3.69 15.47
N THR A 96 6.89 4.72 14.63
CA THR A 96 5.74 5.61 14.40
C THR A 96 4.63 4.88 13.63
N THR A 97 5.00 4.13 12.60
CA THR A 97 4.07 3.38 11.77
C THR A 97 3.47 2.19 12.51
N ALA A 98 4.23 1.49 13.35
CA ALA A 98 3.70 0.42 14.21
C ALA A 98 2.63 0.90 15.21
N GLN A 99 2.66 2.18 15.60
CA GLN A 99 1.65 2.79 16.47
C GLN A 99 0.43 3.32 15.69
N SER A 100 0.61 3.68 14.41
CA SER A 100 -0.35 4.51 13.66
C SER A 100 -1.02 3.79 12.49
N ALA A 101 -0.42 2.72 11.97
CA ALA A 101 -0.90 2.01 10.79
C ALA A 101 -0.76 0.48 10.94
N PRO A 102 -1.63 -0.31 10.29
CA PRO A 102 -1.57 -1.78 10.29
C PRO A 102 -0.47 -2.35 9.35
N VAL A 103 0.45 -1.51 8.86
CA VAL A 103 1.51 -1.87 7.92
C VAL A 103 2.85 -1.61 8.60
N VAL A 104 3.76 -2.58 8.57
CA VAL A 104 5.15 -2.39 8.99
C VAL A 104 5.94 -1.98 7.75
N VAL A 105 6.62 -0.84 7.85
CA VAL A 105 7.53 -0.36 6.80
C VAL A 105 8.95 -0.57 7.32
N THR A 106 9.76 -1.26 6.54
CA THR A 106 11.20 -1.43 6.79
C THR A 106 11.95 -0.77 5.66
N ILE A 107 12.95 0.03 6.01
CA ILE A 107 13.75 0.85 5.10
C ILE A 107 15.20 0.40 5.29
N THR A 108 15.78 -0.15 4.23
CA THR A 108 17.16 -0.67 4.27
C THR A 108 18.00 0.03 3.24
N GLU A 109 19.05 0.72 3.69
CA GLU A 109 20.09 1.22 2.80
C GLU A 109 20.87 0.03 2.21
N THR A 110 21.05 0.05 0.89
CA THR A 110 21.73 -1.02 0.15
C THR A 110 23.10 -0.57 -0.36
N ASP A 111 23.15 0.64 -0.90
CA ASP A 111 24.38 1.19 -1.48
C ASP A 111 24.27 2.71 -1.58
N THR A 112 25.35 3.43 -1.28
CA THR A 112 25.41 4.88 -1.37
C THR A 112 26.63 5.29 -2.19
N GLU A 113 26.39 6.03 -3.26
CA GLU A 113 27.44 6.52 -4.16
C GLU A 113 27.88 7.92 -3.75
N VAL A 114 29.19 8.10 -3.61
CA VAL A 114 29.83 9.39 -3.29
C VAL A 114 30.75 9.83 -4.42
N ASN A 115 30.84 11.13 -4.66
CA ASN A 115 31.72 11.71 -5.66
C ASN A 115 33.16 11.91 -5.12
N GLU A 116 34.06 12.40 -5.98
CA GLU A 116 35.47 12.66 -5.60
C GLU A 116 35.64 13.72 -4.49
N GLU A 117 34.62 14.54 -4.27
CA GLU A 117 34.55 15.58 -3.23
C GLU A 117 33.88 15.05 -1.95
N SER A 118 33.63 13.73 -1.85
CA SER A 118 32.96 13.07 -0.72
C SER A 118 31.49 13.49 -0.51
N ASN A 119 30.85 14.08 -1.51
CA ASN A 119 29.42 14.34 -1.49
C ASN A 119 28.65 13.12 -2.02
N ILE A 120 27.55 12.77 -1.37
CA ILE A 120 26.60 11.75 -1.79
C ILE A 120 25.90 12.21 -3.06
N THR A 121 25.94 11.38 -4.10
CA THR A 121 25.23 11.59 -5.37
C THR A 121 23.87 10.92 -5.35
N HIS A 122 23.81 9.67 -4.88
CA HIS A 122 22.56 8.94 -4.68
C HIS A 122 22.72 7.81 -3.67
N SER A 123 21.62 7.39 -3.06
CA SER A 123 21.54 6.20 -2.21
C SER A 123 20.43 5.26 -2.69
N ASN A 124 20.73 3.98 -2.79
CA ASN A 124 19.80 2.92 -3.10
C ASN A 124 19.18 2.41 -1.80
N VAL A 125 17.87 2.56 -1.69
CA VAL A 125 17.11 2.18 -0.51
C VAL A 125 16.03 1.18 -0.90
N THR A 126 15.97 0.09 -0.17
CA THR A 126 14.90 -0.90 -0.29
C THR A 126 13.84 -0.64 0.77
N ILE A 127 12.61 -0.42 0.30
CA ILE A 127 11.44 -0.23 1.15
C ILE A 127 10.60 -1.50 1.08
N THR A 128 10.43 -2.14 2.23
CA THR A 128 9.61 -3.33 2.40
C THR A 128 8.35 -2.96 3.17
N TYR A 129 7.20 -3.18 2.56
CA TYR A 129 5.88 -3.07 3.14
C TYR A 129 5.40 -4.44 3.55
N ASP A 130 5.16 -4.65 4.84
CA ASP A 130 4.60 -5.87 5.37
C ASP A 130 3.25 -5.59 6.05
N SER A 131 2.19 -6.20 5.53
CA SER A 131 0.84 -6.12 6.05
C SER A 131 0.27 -7.53 6.26
N THR A 132 -0.85 -7.64 6.94
CA THR A 132 -1.48 -8.94 7.22
C THR A 132 -1.89 -9.73 5.97
N GLU A 133 -2.04 -9.07 4.82
CA GLU A 133 -2.55 -9.67 3.58
C GLU A 133 -1.58 -9.57 2.40
N LEU A 134 -0.61 -8.65 2.46
CA LEU A 134 0.30 -8.34 1.35
C LEU A 134 1.69 -7.97 1.87
N SER A 135 2.72 -8.56 1.29
CA SER A 135 4.11 -8.13 1.42
C SER A 135 4.61 -7.66 0.06
N TYR A 136 5.20 -6.46 0.02
CA TYR A 136 5.71 -5.82 -1.18
C TYR A 136 7.07 -5.20 -0.89
N GLU A 137 8.03 -5.37 -1.80
CA GLU A 137 9.37 -4.82 -1.67
C GLU A 137 9.74 -4.06 -2.94
N GLN A 138 10.40 -2.92 -2.77
CA GLN A 138 10.79 -2.07 -3.87
C GLN A 138 12.11 -1.36 -3.56
N THR A 139 13.03 -1.36 -4.51
CA THR A 139 14.28 -0.59 -4.42
C THR A 139 14.13 0.73 -5.18
N ARG A 140 14.52 1.83 -4.54
CA ARG A 140 14.55 3.18 -5.11
C ARG A 140 15.95 3.76 -5.03
N THR A 141 16.31 4.50 -6.07
CA THR A 141 17.50 5.34 -6.07
C THR A 141 17.07 6.74 -5.69
N ILE A 142 17.54 7.22 -4.55
CA ILE A 142 17.17 8.51 -3.96
C ILE A 142 18.35 9.46 -4.12
N GLU A 143 18.11 10.61 -4.72
CA GLU A 143 19.09 11.69 -4.87
C GLU A 143 18.94 12.70 -3.71
N PRO A 144 20.00 13.42 -3.32
CA PRO A 144 19.89 14.52 -2.37
C PRO A 144 18.88 15.56 -2.86
N GLU A 145 17.91 15.92 -2.02
CA GLU A 145 16.86 16.88 -2.39
C GLU A 145 17.30 18.31 -2.04
N PRO A 146 17.50 19.20 -3.05
CA PRO A 146 17.94 20.56 -2.80
C PRO A 146 16.80 21.41 -2.23
N GLY A 147 17.10 22.17 -1.17
CA GLY A 147 16.13 23.10 -0.58
C GLY A 147 15.26 22.52 0.53
N CYS A 148 15.66 21.37 1.08
CA CYS A 148 15.14 20.89 2.35
C CYS A 148 15.37 21.93 3.48
N PRO A 149 14.42 22.05 4.42
CA PRO A 149 14.42 23.07 5.46
C PRO A 149 15.61 22.99 6.43
#